data_AF-A0A3D8UPM5-F1
#
_entry.id   AF-A0A3D8UPM5-F1
#
_cell.length_a   1.000
_cell.length_b   1.000
_cell.length_c   1.000
_cell.angle_alpha   90.00
_cell.angle_beta   90.00
_cell.angle_gamma   90.00
#
_symmetry.space_group_name_H-M   'P 1'
#
loop_
_entity.id
_entity.type
_entity.pdbx_description
1 polymer ?
#
loop_
_entity_poly.entity_id
_entity_poly.type
_entity_poly.pdbx_seq_one_letter_code
_entity_poly.pdbx_strand_id
1 'polypeptide(L)'
;MKKKQKQHIAKLANQYGRQVFATAYRIVGDSHHAEDITQDIYMKLFKKTPKAFDKVNNWAAYLTTMATSASLDLLRKKHRLSEQSLADDGAENNLSIHSNSAPTPEKQFSLTQDIQQLRHALTKVTEQEAKVFVLRFVEELSYDDIAQHLALTSGNVGIILNRTRQKLARLLSHSQNTGEKHEAHS
;
A
#
# COMPACT_ATOMS: atom_id res chain seq x y z
N MET A 1 29.83 -17.91 -3.82
CA MET A 1 28.84 -16.87 -4.18
C MET A 1 27.71 -16.68 -3.16
N LYS A 2 27.04 -17.74 -2.67
CA LYS A 2 25.88 -17.63 -1.75
C LYS A 2 26.14 -16.85 -0.44
N LYS A 3 27.35 -16.90 0.14
CA LYS A 3 27.69 -16.19 1.41
C LYS A 3 27.71 -14.66 1.26
N LYS A 4 28.33 -14.13 0.19
CA LYS A 4 28.37 -12.68 -0.07
C LYS A 4 26.97 -12.10 -0.33
N GLN A 5 26.14 -12.82 -1.07
CA GLN A 5 24.74 -12.45 -1.30
C GLN A 5 23.97 -12.38 0.03
N LYS A 6 24.11 -13.42 0.88
CA LYS A 6 23.44 -13.43 2.19
C LYS A 6 23.86 -12.25 3.07
N GLN A 7 25.14 -11.94 3.11
CA GLN A 7 25.66 -10.79 3.85
C GLN A 7 25.14 -9.46 3.31
N HIS A 8 25.05 -9.31 1.99
CA HIS A 8 24.51 -8.10 1.37
C HIS A 8 23.02 -7.90 1.73
N ILE A 9 22.21 -8.95 1.63
CA ILE A 9 20.78 -8.87 1.97
C ILE A 9 20.60 -8.61 3.47
N ALA A 10 21.41 -9.22 4.34
CA ALA A 10 21.39 -8.93 5.77
C ALA A 10 21.71 -7.46 6.07
N LYS A 11 22.66 -6.84 5.34
CA LYS A 11 22.93 -5.41 5.43
C LYS A 11 21.73 -4.56 5.00
N LEU A 12 21.08 -4.92 3.90
CA LEU A 12 19.86 -4.24 3.45
C LEU A 12 18.71 -4.37 4.46
N ALA A 13 18.58 -5.53 5.11
CA ALA A 13 17.58 -5.75 6.17
C ALA A 13 17.85 -4.89 7.38
N ASN A 14 19.10 -4.84 7.86
CA ASN A 14 19.48 -4.00 8.99
C ASN A 14 19.31 -2.51 8.69
N GLN A 15 19.61 -2.08 7.46
CA GLN A 15 19.55 -0.67 7.09
C GLN A 15 18.13 -0.18 6.77
N TYR A 16 17.34 -0.97 6.05
CA TYR A 16 16.05 -0.54 5.50
C TYR A 16 14.84 -1.26 6.09
N GLY A 17 15.02 -2.26 6.97
CA GLY A 17 13.92 -3.07 7.49
C GLY A 17 12.85 -2.25 8.19
N ARG A 18 13.24 -1.24 8.97
CA ARG A 18 12.30 -0.31 9.62
C ARG A 18 11.52 0.53 8.61
N GLN A 19 12.16 0.97 7.53
CA GLN A 19 11.50 1.72 6.46
C GLN A 19 10.49 0.85 5.72
N VAL A 20 10.89 -0.37 5.33
CA VAL A 20 10.02 -1.34 4.66
C VAL A 20 8.79 -1.67 5.51
N PHE A 21 9.01 -1.93 6.80
CA PHE A 21 7.93 -2.15 7.75
C PHE A 21 7.00 -0.93 7.86
N ALA A 22 7.56 0.27 8.00
CA ALA A 22 6.77 1.50 8.10
C ALA A 22 5.93 1.74 6.84
N THR A 23 6.50 1.57 5.64
CA THR A 23 5.78 1.64 4.36
C THR A 23 4.62 0.64 4.35
N ALA A 24 4.88 -0.63 4.69
CA ALA A 24 3.84 -1.66 4.70
C ALA A 24 2.73 -1.32 5.71
N TYR A 25 3.10 -0.95 6.94
CA TYR A 25 2.17 -0.57 8.00
C TYR A 25 1.29 0.62 7.64
N ARG A 26 1.86 1.68 7.03
CA ARG A 26 1.07 2.83 6.55
C ARG A 26 -0.04 2.39 5.61
N ILE A 27 0.27 1.47 4.69
CA ILE A 27 -0.67 1.01 3.67
C ILE A 27 -1.69 0.01 4.24
N VAL A 28 -1.26 -1.02 4.97
CA VAL A 28 -2.15 -2.11 5.42
C VAL A 28 -2.83 -1.85 6.76
N GLY A 29 -2.25 -0.97 7.60
CA GLY A 29 -2.80 -0.59 8.90
C GLY A 29 -2.71 -1.66 9.98
N ASP A 30 -1.96 -2.73 9.76
CA ASP A 30 -1.86 -3.89 10.64
C ASP A 30 -0.39 -4.31 10.78
N SER A 31 0.09 -4.44 12.02
CA SER A 31 1.50 -4.71 12.32
C SER A 31 1.93 -6.12 11.91
N HIS A 32 1.07 -7.12 12.10
CA HIS A 32 1.38 -8.51 11.73
C HIS A 32 1.52 -8.64 10.21
N HIS A 33 0.59 -8.09 9.44
CA HIS A 33 0.68 -8.08 7.99
C HIS A 33 1.89 -7.26 7.49
N ALA A 34 2.21 -6.15 8.17
CA ALA A 34 3.39 -5.36 7.82
C ALA A 34 4.71 -6.12 8.07
N GLU A 35 4.78 -6.89 9.17
CA GLU A 35 5.90 -7.76 9.47
C GLU A 35 6.03 -8.87 8.43
N ASP A 36 4.94 -9.58 8.12
CA ASP A 36 4.91 -10.63 7.11
C ASP A 36 5.37 -10.11 5.74
N ILE A 37 4.85 -8.96 5.30
CA ILE A 37 5.27 -8.31 4.05
C ILE A 37 6.77 -7.99 4.07
N THR A 38 7.27 -7.47 5.18
CA THR A 38 8.69 -7.14 5.34
C THR A 38 9.55 -8.39 5.19
N GLN A 39 9.21 -9.47 5.89
CA GLN A 39 9.92 -10.75 5.82
C GLN A 39 9.89 -11.31 4.39
N ASP A 40 8.71 -11.33 3.76
CA ASP A 40 8.51 -11.81 2.39
C ASP A 40 9.37 -11.07 1.37
N ILE A 41 9.52 -9.75 1.52
CA ILE A 41 10.37 -8.94 0.63
C ILE A 41 11.81 -9.41 0.71
N TYR A 42 12.38 -9.53 1.90
CA TYR A 42 13.76 -9.98 2.06
C TYR A 42 13.92 -11.44 1.61
N MET A 43 12.94 -12.31 1.86
CA MET A 43 12.92 -13.67 1.30
C MET A 43 12.92 -13.69 -0.23
N LYS A 44 12.14 -12.81 -0.88
CA LYS A 44 12.15 -12.63 -2.34
C LYS A 44 13.51 -12.13 -2.84
N LEU A 45 14.18 -11.23 -2.10
CA LEU A 45 15.54 -10.81 -2.42
C LEU A 45 16.54 -11.97 -2.37
N PHE A 46 16.43 -12.87 -1.38
CA PHE A 46 17.29 -14.06 -1.30
C PHE A 46 17.13 -14.99 -2.50
N LYS A 47 15.95 -15.02 -3.13
CA LYS A 47 15.66 -15.83 -4.32
C LYS A 47 16.12 -15.18 -5.63
N LYS A 48 16.42 -13.87 -5.65
CA LYS A 48 16.89 -13.16 -6.86
C LYS A 48 18.35 -13.48 -7.17
N THR A 49 18.71 -13.39 -8.44
CA THR A 49 20.09 -13.51 -8.90
C THR A 49 20.87 -12.24 -8.57
N PRO A 50 22.17 -12.33 -8.24
CA PRO A 50 22.99 -11.13 -7.94
C PRO A 50 22.98 -10.08 -9.05
N LYS A 51 22.94 -10.50 -10.33
CA LYS A 51 22.87 -9.58 -11.48
C LYS A 51 21.62 -8.69 -11.49
N ALA A 52 20.55 -9.11 -10.83
CA ALA A 52 19.34 -8.29 -10.71
C ALA A 52 19.57 -7.06 -9.81
N PHE A 53 20.56 -7.11 -8.92
CA PHE A 53 20.89 -6.03 -7.98
C PHE A 53 21.69 -4.91 -8.64
N ASP A 54 22.47 -5.21 -9.69
CA ASP A 54 23.27 -4.23 -10.41
C ASP A 54 22.41 -3.15 -11.12
N LYS A 55 21.11 -3.44 -11.33
CA LYS A 55 20.13 -2.50 -11.91
C LYS A 55 19.48 -1.58 -10.87
N VAL A 56 19.76 -1.78 -9.58
CA VAL A 56 19.20 -0.98 -8.49
C VAL A 56 20.19 0.14 -8.15
N ASN A 57 19.85 1.36 -8.53
CA ASN A 57 20.63 2.56 -8.17
C ASN A 57 20.21 3.16 -6.82
N ASN A 58 18.94 2.97 -6.42
CA ASN A 58 18.39 3.48 -5.17
C ASN A 58 17.69 2.34 -4.40
N TRP A 59 18.38 1.78 -3.42
CA TRP A 59 17.86 0.67 -2.62
C TRP A 59 16.67 1.06 -1.75
N ALA A 60 16.65 2.29 -1.23
CA ALA A 60 15.54 2.80 -0.44
C ALA A 60 14.27 2.85 -1.29
N ALA A 61 14.32 3.47 -2.47
CA ALA A 61 13.19 3.55 -3.39
C ALA A 61 12.77 2.17 -3.92
N TYR A 62 13.73 1.29 -4.21
CA TYR A 62 13.45 -0.07 -4.67
C TYR A 62 12.66 -0.88 -3.63
N LEU A 63 13.13 -0.88 -2.37
CA LEU A 63 12.49 -1.63 -1.29
C LEU A 63 11.13 -1.02 -0.91
N THR A 64 11.01 0.30 -0.88
CA THR A 64 9.73 1.00 -0.73
C THR A 64 8.74 0.63 -1.84
N THR A 65 9.21 0.50 -3.09
CA THR A 65 8.37 0.08 -4.22
C THR A 65 7.89 -1.36 -4.07
N MET A 66 8.76 -2.27 -3.61
CA MET A 66 8.39 -3.65 -3.31
C MET A 66 7.37 -3.73 -2.16
N ALA A 67 7.58 -2.97 -1.09
CA ALA A 67 6.66 -2.88 0.06
C ALA A 67 5.30 -2.35 -0.35
N THR A 68 5.28 -1.26 -1.13
CA THR A 68 4.05 -0.67 -1.66
C THR A 68 3.27 -1.66 -2.51
N SER A 69 3.97 -2.36 -3.41
CA SER A 69 3.35 -3.34 -4.29
C SER A 69 2.72 -4.49 -3.49
N ALA A 70 3.49 -5.11 -2.60
CA ALA A 70 3.01 -6.24 -1.79
C ALA A 70 1.83 -5.84 -0.88
N SER A 71 1.87 -4.62 -0.34
CA SER A 71 0.80 -4.10 0.53
C SER A 71 -0.50 -3.85 -0.24
N LEU A 72 -0.42 -3.26 -1.42
CA LEU A 72 -1.58 -3.04 -2.30
C LEU A 72 -2.18 -4.36 -2.79
N ASP A 73 -1.34 -5.36 -3.08
CA ASP A 73 -1.79 -6.69 -3.48
C ASP A 73 -2.56 -7.38 -2.35
N LEU A 74 -2.07 -7.27 -1.11
CA LEU A 74 -2.76 -7.78 0.07
C LEU A 74 -4.11 -7.08 0.29
N LEU A 75 -4.16 -5.75 0.20
CA LEU A 75 -5.41 -4.99 0.31
C LEU A 75 -6.45 -5.44 -0.71
N ARG A 76 -6.05 -5.60 -1.98
CA ARG A 76 -6.94 -6.10 -3.04
C ARG A 76 -7.38 -7.54 -2.79
N LYS A 77 -6.48 -8.41 -2.33
CA LYS A 77 -6.83 -9.80 -1.99
C LYS A 77 -7.88 -9.83 -0.89
N LYS A 78 -7.71 -9.06 0.18
CA LYS A 78 -8.68 -8.95 1.28
C LYS A 78 -10.03 -8.42 0.79
N HIS A 79 -10.02 -7.41 -0.08
CA HIS A 79 -11.25 -6.87 -0.68
C HIS A 79 -12.03 -7.93 -1.46
N ARG A 80 -11.37 -8.66 -2.36
CA ARG A 80 -12.04 -9.72 -3.16
C ARG A 80 -12.62 -10.84 -2.30
N LEU A 81 -11.90 -11.24 -1.25
CA LEU A 81 -12.40 -12.27 -0.32
C LEU A 81 -13.63 -11.78 0.45
N SER A 82 -13.64 -10.50 0.85
CA SER A 82 -14.81 -9.88 1.47
C SER A 82 -16.01 -9.87 0.52
N GLU A 83 -15.82 -9.48 -0.75
CA GLU A 83 -16.89 -9.48 -1.76
C GLU A 83 -17.44 -10.88 -2.03
N GLN A 84 -16.58 -11.90 -2.04
CA GLN A 84 -17.00 -13.30 -2.20
C GLN A 84 -17.79 -13.80 -0.99
N SER A 85 -17.38 -13.44 0.23
CA SER A 85 -18.11 -13.82 1.45
C SER A 85 -19.49 -13.16 1.52
N LEU A 86 -19.62 -11.92 1.05
CA LEU A 86 -20.90 -11.20 0.99
C LEU A 86 -21.87 -11.75 -0.06
N ALA A 87 -21.35 -12.44 -1.08
CA ALA A 87 -22.17 -13.09 -2.10
C ALA A 87 -22.75 -14.44 -1.63
N ASP A 88 -22.18 -15.02 -0.56
CA ASP A 88 -22.57 -16.33 0.01
C ASP A 88 -23.44 -16.16 1.27
N ASP A 89 -23.19 -15.11 2.06
CA ASP A 89 -24.01 -14.73 3.21
C ASP A 89 -24.38 -13.24 3.14
N GLY A 90 -25.68 -12.94 3.08
CA GLY A 90 -26.24 -11.58 3.01
C GLY A 90 -26.08 -10.74 4.28
N ALA A 91 -24.87 -10.62 4.81
CA ALA A 91 -24.54 -9.84 6.00
C ALA A 91 -23.52 -8.75 5.67
N GLU A 92 -23.99 -7.50 5.60
CA GLU A 92 -23.17 -6.30 5.47
C GLU A 92 -22.12 -6.23 6.60
N ASN A 93 -20.89 -6.64 6.30
CA ASN A 93 -19.75 -6.33 7.16
C ASN A 93 -19.04 -5.09 6.60
N ASN A 94 -19.25 -3.97 7.28
CA ASN A 94 -18.35 -2.83 7.20
C ASN A 94 -16.92 -3.35 7.46
N LEU A 95 -15.99 -2.99 6.57
CA LEU A 95 -14.57 -3.30 6.68
C LEU A 95 -13.98 -2.67 7.95
N SER A 96 -14.23 -3.28 9.11
CA SER A 96 -13.49 -3.00 10.33
C SER A 96 -12.15 -3.70 10.19
N ILE A 97 -11.21 -2.99 9.54
CA ILE A 97 -9.79 -3.28 9.70
C ILE A 97 -9.51 -3.04 11.18
N HIS A 98 -9.54 -4.10 11.99
CA HIS A 98 -9.30 -4.06 13.42
C HIS A 98 -7.97 -3.36 13.69
N SER A 99 -8.06 -2.09 14.08
CA SER A 99 -6.94 -1.31 14.58
C SER A 99 -6.86 -1.55 16.08
N ASN A 100 -6.03 -2.51 16.48
CA ASN A 100 -5.66 -2.64 17.89
C ASN A 100 -4.75 -1.46 18.26
N SER A 101 -5.35 -0.35 18.71
CA SER A 101 -4.77 0.64 19.64
C SER A 101 -5.79 1.76 19.92
N ALA A 102 -6.28 1.83 21.16
CA ALA A 102 -7.10 2.95 21.65
C ALA A 102 -6.22 4.20 21.85
N PRO A 103 -6.68 5.39 21.39
CA PRO A 103 -7.21 6.45 22.28
C PRO A 103 -8.35 7.34 21.68
N THR A 104 -9.18 7.90 22.59
CA THR A 104 -10.25 8.96 22.53
C THR A 104 -11.06 9.32 21.25
N PRO A 105 -12.39 9.59 21.37
CA PRO A 105 -13.39 8.95 20.50
C PRO A 105 -13.72 9.63 19.16
N GLU A 106 -13.52 10.94 18.99
CA GLU A 106 -14.17 11.65 17.84
C GLU A 106 -13.18 12.06 16.74
N LYS A 107 -12.11 12.80 17.07
CA LYS A 107 -11.12 13.25 16.07
C LYS A 107 -10.26 12.11 15.53
N GLN A 108 -9.91 11.14 16.37
CA GLN A 108 -9.10 9.99 15.97
C GLN A 108 -9.91 8.97 15.16
N PHE A 109 -11.22 8.89 15.44
CA PHE A 109 -12.15 8.09 14.67
C PHE A 109 -12.30 8.64 13.24
N SER A 110 -12.49 9.95 13.07
CA SER A 110 -12.55 10.59 11.75
C SER A 110 -11.29 10.35 10.92
N LEU A 111 -10.09 10.53 11.48
CA LEU A 111 -8.84 10.27 10.76
C LEU A 111 -8.71 8.79 10.36
N THR A 112 -9.12 7.88 11.25
CA THR A 112 -9.06 6.43 11.00
C THR A 112 -10.03 6.03 9.90
N GLN A 113 -11.24 6.61 9.89
CA GLN A 113 -12.22 6.42 8.82
C GLN A 113 -11.71 6.96 7.48
N ASP A 114 -11.11 8.15 7.44
CA ASP A 114 -10.54 8.72 6.21
C ASP A 114 -9.46 7.81 5.61
N ILE A 115 -8.59 7.26 6.46
CA ILE A 115 -7.55 6.32 6.03
C ILE A 115 -8.17 5.00 5.52
N GLN A 116 -9.20 4.48 6.18
CA GLN A 116 -9.91 3.28 5.73
C GLN A 116 -10.60 3.50 4.38
N GLN A 117 -11.27 4.65 4.19
CA GLN A 117 -11.87 5.02 2.92
C GLN A 117 -10.84 5.16 1.82
N LEU A 118 -9.67 5.76 2.10
CA LEU A 118 -8.58 5.84 1.13
C LEU A 118 -8.06 4.45 0.76
N ARG A 119 -7.84 3.56 1.73
CA ARG A 119 -7.43 2.17 1.47
C ARG A 119 -8.44 1.45 0.57
N HIS A 120 -9.72 1.61 0.84
CA HIS A 120 -10.79 1.04 0.01
C HIS A 120 -10.84 1.68 -1.39
N ALA A 121 -10.67 2.99 -1.51
CA ALA A 121 -10.61 3.65 -2.83
C ALA A 121 -9.40 3.17 -3.64
N LEU A 122 -8.26 2.89 -3.00
CA LEU A 122 -7.07 2.34 -3.64
C LEU A 122 -7.27 0.93 -4.20
N THR A 123 -8.20 0.12 -3.67
CA THR A 123 -8.52 -1.20 -4.25
C THR A 123 -9.34 -1.08 -5.53
N LYS A 124 -10.06 0.04 -5.72
CA LYS A 124 -10.94 0.30 -6.87
C LYS A 124 -10.25 0.91 -8.09
N VAL A 125 -9.04 1.45 -7.94
CA VAL A 125 -8.22 1.93 -9.08
C VAL A 125 -7.29 0.84 -9.58
N THR A 126 -6.74 1.02 -10.79
CA THR A 126 -5.81 0.04 -11.36
C THR A 126 -4.56 -0.12 -10.50
N GLU A 127 -3.89 -1.26 -10.62
CA GLU A 127 -2.68 -1.57 -9.85
C GLU A 127 -1.60 -0.50 -10.02
N GLN A 128 -1.34 -0.09 -11.25
CA GLN A 128 -0.37 0.94 -11.58
C GLN A 128 -0.76 2.32 -11.02
N GLU A 129 -2.05 2.68 -11.06
CA GLU A 129 -2.54 3.95 -10.49
C GLU A 129 -2.32 3.99 -8.98
N ALA A 130 -2.72 2.95 -8.25
CA ALA A 130 -2.53 2.88 -6.80
C ALA A 130 -1.05 2.93 -6.42
N LYS A 131 -0.18 2.18 -7.12
CA LYS A 131 1.27 2.18 -6.86
C LYS A 131 1.87 3.56 -7.05
N VAL A 132 1.63 4.19 -8.20
CA VAL A 132 2.16 5.53 -8.50
C VAL A 132 1.66 6.55 -7.48
N PHE A 133 0.38 6.51 -7.10
CA PHE A 133 -0.18 7.41 -6.09
C PHE A 133 0.49 7.24 -4.72
N VAL A 134 0.58 6.00 -4.22
CA VAL A 134 1.17 5.72 -2.89
C VAL A 134 2.65 6.09 -2.87
N LEU A 135 3.41 5.69 -3.89
CA LEU A 135 4.83 6.02 -3.97
C LEU A 135 5.08 7.52 -3.97
N ARG A 136 4.21 8.30 -4.62
CA ARG A 136 4.36 9.76 -4.67
C ARG A 136 3.88 10.47 -3.41
N PHE A 137 2.69 10.15 -2.92
CA PHE A 137 2.03 10.96 -1.89
C PHE A 137 2.18 10.41 -0.47
N VAL A 138 2.51 9.12 -0.32
CA VAL A 138 2.71 8.49 1.00
C VAL A 138 4.20 8.30 1.28
N GLU A 139 4.95 7.91 0.25
CA GLU A 139 6.38 7.61 0.36
C GLU A 139 7.28 8.71 -0.22
N GLU A 140 6.69 9.77 -0.77
CA GLU A 140 7.36 11.00 -1.23
C GLU A 140 8.47 10.78 -2.27
N LEU A 141 8.43 9.68 -3.01
CA LEU A 141 9.43 9.37 -4.04
C LEU A 141 9.39 10.38 -5.19
N SER A 142 10.55 10.62 -5.79
CA SER A 142 10.69 11.46 -6.98
C SER A 142 10.02 10.81 -8.19
N TYR A 143 9.67 11.62 -9.20
CA TYR A 143 9.08 11.06 -10.42
C TYR A 143 10.06 10.12 -11.13
N ASP A 144 11.36 10.40 -11.04
CA ASP A 144 12.40 9.61 -11.70
C ASP A 144 12.62 8.27 -10.98
N ASP A 145 12.61 8.22 -9.64
CA ASP A 145 12.65 6.97 -8.89
C ASP A 145 11.42 6.10 -9.21
N ILE A 146 10.22 6.70 -9.24
CA ILE A 146 8.98 5.98 -9.58
C ILE A 146 9.05 5.46 -11.01
N ALA A 147 9.47 6.30 -11.95
CA ALA A 147 9.60 5.97 -13.37
C ALA A 147 10.53 4.77 -13.54
N GLN A 148 11.70 4.81 -12.92
CA GLN A 148 12.68 3.74 -13.01
C GLN A 148 12.16 2.42 -12.42
N HIS A 149 11.58 2.45 -11.22
CA HIS A 149 11.18 1.23 -10.54
C HIS A 149 9.89 0.59 -11.09
N LEU A 150 9.04 1.38 -11.75
CA LEU A 150 7.83 0.89 -12.42
C LEU A 150 7.98 0.75 -13.93
N ALA A 151 9.18 0.94 -14.48
CA ALA A 151 9.45 0.92 -15.93
C ALA A 151 8.53 1.88 -16.74
N LEU A 152 8.37 3.09 -16.22
CA LEU A 152 7.63 4.20 -16.83
C LEU A 152 8.59 5.33 -17.22
N THR A 153 8.06 6.35 -17.91
CA THR A 153 8.74 7.63 -18.07
C THR A 153 8.29 8.61 -16.99
N SER A 154 9.13 9.59 -16.62
CA SER A 154 8.78 10.65 -15.67
C SER A 154 7.51 11.41 -16.09
N GLY A 155 7.33 11.66 -17.40
CA GLY A 155 6.09 12.22 -17.96
C GLY A 155 4.86 11.34 -17.76
N ASN A 156 4.99 10.02 -17.98
CA ASN A 156 3.89 9.08 -17.73
C ASN A 156 3.48 9.06 -16.26
N VAL A 157 4.43 9.17 -15.32
CA VAL A 157 4.14 9.26 -13.88
C VAL A 157 3.22 10.45 -13.59
N GLY A 158 3.52 11.63 -14.13
CA GLY A 158 2.68 12.82 -13.97
C GLY A 158 1.26 12.65 -14.51
N ILE A 159 1.11 12.07 -15.71
CA ILE A 159 -0.20 11.78 -16.31
C ILE A 159 -1.00 10.81 -15.44
N ILE A 160 -0.36 9.73 -14.97
CA ILE A 160 -0.98 8.73 -14.10
C ILE A 160 -1.41 9.36 -12.77
N LEU A 161 -0.59 10.22 -12.16
CA LEU A 161 -0.94 10.89 -10.91
C LEU A 161 -2.17 11.78 -11.07
N ASN A 162 -2.22 12.58 -12.14
CA ASN A 162 -3.35 13.49 -12.36
C ASN A 162 -4.67 12.71 -12.51
N ARG A 163 -4.70 11.68 -13.38
CA ARG A 163 -5.91 10.85 -13.56
C ARG A 163 -6.29 10.11 -12.28
N THR A 164 -5.31 9.61 -11.52
CA THR A 164 -5.56 8.84 -10.29
C THR A 164 -6.13 9.74 -9.20
N ARG A 165 -5.59 10.95 -9.03
CA ARG A 165 -6.09 11.93 -8.07
C ARG A 165 -7.56 12.28 -8.33
N GLN A 166 -7.93 12.50 -9.60
CA GLN A 166 -9.31 12.78 -9.98
C GLN A 166 -10.25 11.60 -9.69
N LYS A 167 -9.81 10.37 -10.01
CA LYS A 167 -10.59 9.15 -9.71
C LYS A 167 -10.79 8.94 -8.21
N LEU A 168 -9.72 9.04 -7.42
CA LEU A 168 -9.79 8.86 -5.97
C LEU A 168 -10.65 9.95 -5.32
N ALA A 169 -10.54 11.21 -5.75
CA ALA A 169 -11.40 12.29 -5.26
C ALA A 169 -12.89 11.99 -5.51
N ARG A 170 -13.24 11.50 -6.71
CA ARG A 170 -14.61 11.09 -7.02
C ARG A 170 -15.07 9.94 -6.12
N LEU A 171 -14.26 8.89 -5.98
CA LEU A 171 -14.60 7.73 -5.14
C LEU A 171 -14.82 8.11 -3.66
N LEU A 172 -13.97 8.99 -3.12
CA LEU A 172 -14.07 9.45 -1.74
C LEU A 172 -15.29 10.36 -1.53
N SER A 173 -15.57 11.28 -2.47
CA SER A 173 -16.77 12.14 -2.37
C SER A 173 -18.09 11.35 -2.39
N HIS A 174 -18.17 10.25 -3.16
CA HIS A 174 -19.38 9.41 -3.18
C HIS A 174 -19.55 8.61 -1.88
N SER A 175 -18.44 8.19 -1.26
CA SER A 175 -18.47 7.46 0.03
C SER A 175 -18.97 8.33 1.19
N GLN A 176 -18.63 9.62 1.17
CA GLN A 176 -19.08 10.58 2.19
C GLN A 176 -20.59 10.84 2.08
N ASN A 177 -21.11 10.94 0.86
CA ASN A 177 -22.52 11.21 0.59
C ASN A 177 -23.46 10.01 0.90
N THR A 178 -22.93 8.79 0.97
CA THR A 178 -23.67 7.59 1.40
C THR A 178 -23.73 7.43 2.92
N GLY A 179 -22.75 7.97 3.66
CA GLY A 179 -22.73 7.91 5.14
C GLY A 179 -23.79 8.83 5.77
N GLU A 180 -23.96 10.04 5.24
CA GLU A 180 -24.94 11.03 5.75
C GLU A 180 -26.40 10.58 5.62
N LYS A 181 -26.71 9.69 4.66
CA LYS A 181 -28.09 9.20 4.45
C LYS A 181 -28.54 8.14 5.46
N HIS A 182 -27.60 7.44 6.10
CA HIS A 182 -27.94 6.43 7.12
C HIS A 182 -28.19 7.03 8.51
N GLU A 183 -27.65 8.22 8.80
CA GLU A 183 -27.89 8.91 10.08
C GLU A 183 -29.23 9.67 10.12
N ALA A 184 -29.84 9.98 8.96
CA ALA A 184 -31.09 10.74 8.88
C ALA A 184 -32.37 9.89 9.07
N HIS A 185 -32.25 8.58 9.31
CA HIS A 185 -33.39 7.66 9.44
C HIS A 185 -33.39 6.82 10.74
N SER A 186 -32.65 7.23 11.78
CA SER A 186 -32.78 6.69 13.15
C SER A 186 -33.50 7.67 14.07
#